data_AF-A0A925NG64-F1
#
_entry.id   AF-A0A925NG64-F1
#
_cell.length_a   1.000
_cell.length_b   1.000
_cell.length_c   1.000
_cell.angle_alpha   90.00
_cell.angle_beta   90.00
_cell.angle_gamma   90.00
#
_symmetry.space_group_name_H-M   'P 1'
#
loop_
_entity.id
_entity.type
_entity.pdbx_description
1 polymer ?
#
loop_
_entity_poly.entity_id
_entity_poly.type
_entity_poly.pdbx_seq_one_letter_code
_entity_poly.pdbx_strand_id
1 'polypeptide(L)'
;MLARGMKGKLLLLASLAVGWMSIIAPADAGVPPVRISVVPGGESGIEQEACDRLANGLSNSQDVAISTVNPDWNVVCTITEKTDQVSGQIRYNGTIVVKTRDGQVITKASVQKYNQDFSTTGAQLNKRLIDNAARDVIQMVSDRSLQPIQQAVEIEMETRKKIVDAEILAEDDKYDAATAILRPVGPESPRFRAVRDLMDEYAMEKEAIALIGRARGKAKAGAYAQAIVTLRQVDRKSKRFKTAQGLIGQYRAHK
;
A
#
# COMPACT_ATOMS: atom_id res chain seq x y z
N MET A 1 64.30 13.67 -3.66
CA MET A 1 63.55 12.82 -2.70
C MET A 1 62.95 13.76 -1.67
N LEU A 2 61.66 13.86 -1.35
CA LEU A 2 60.43 13.10 -1.60
C LEU A 2 59.30 14.13 -1.40
N ALA A 3 58.47 14.37 -2.41
CA ALA A 3 57.21 15.09 -2.26
C ALA A 3 56.18 14.44 -3.19
N ARG A 4 55.52 13.39 -2.71
CA ARG A 4 54.40 12.70 -3.36
C ARG A 4 53.49 12.15 -2.27
N GLY A 5 52.20 12.48 -2.32
CA GLY A 5 51.18 11.63 -1.69
C GLY A 5 50.21 12.27 -0.70
N MET A 6 49.75 13.51 -0.91
CA MET A 6 48.49 13.99 -0.30
C MET A 6 47.35 13.96 -1.31
N LYS A 7 46.97 12.77 -1.78
CA LYS A 7 45.70 12.49 -2.48
C LYS A 7 45.35 11.03 -2.21
N GLY A 8 44.54 10.75 -1.19
CA GLY A 8 44.15 9.35 -0.95
C GLY A 8 43.38 9.00 0.32
N LYS A 9 43.01 9.93 1.20
CA LYS A 9 42.23 9.59 2.42
C LYS A 9 41.12 10.57 2.79
N LEU A 10 40.53 11.25 1.81
CA LEU A 10 39.37 12.15 2.02
C LEU A 10 38.15 11.79 1.16
N LEU A 11 38.04 10.53 0.75
CA LEU A 11 36.99 10.03 -0.16
C LEU A 11 36.58 8.62 0.25
N LEU A 12 36.03 8.46 1.45
CA LEU A 12 35.39 7.19 1.86
C LEU A 12 34.46 7.30 3.09
N LEU A 13 33.80 8.44 3.29
CA LEU A 13 32.74 8.61 4.30
C LEU A 13 31.65 9.59 3.80
N ALA A 14 31.27 9.48 2.53
CA ALA A 14 30.20 10.28 1.92
C ALA A 14 29.38 9.41 0.97
N SER A 15 28.72 8.38 1.50
CA SER A 15 27.74 7.58 0.75
C SER A 15 26.91 6.68 1.68
N LEU A 16 26.11 7.28 2.58
CA LEU A 16 24.97 6.61 3.23
C LEU A 16 24.03 7.62 3.91
N ALA A 17 23.82 8.76 3.26
CA ALA A 17 22.83 9.77 3.63
C ALA A 17 22.16 10.27 2.36
N VAL A 18 21.43 9.37 1.68
CA VAL A 18 20.51 9.72 0.60
C VAL A 18 19.17 9.13 0.98
N GLY A 19 18.18 10.01 1.17
CA GLY A 19 16.78 9.63 0.98
C GLY A 19 15.83 9.74 2.16
N TRP A 20 16.09 10.57 3.18
CA TRP A 20 15.01 11.11 4.03
C TRP A 20 14.98 12.63 3.84
N MET A 21 14.75 13.05 2.59
CA MET A 21 14.21 14.39 2.35
C MET A 21 12.74 14.32 2.69
N SER A 22 12.44 14.70 3.94
CA SER A 22 11.11 15.06 4.39
C SER A 22 10.53 16.06 3.41
N ILE A 23 9.50 15.64 2.68
CA ILE A 23 8.56 16.58 2.08
C ILE A 23 7.86 17.23 3.27
N ILE A 24 8.31 18.43 3.64
CA ILE A 24 7.49 19.36 4.42
C ILE A 24 6.40 19.80 3.44
N ALA A 25 5.33 19.02 3.36
CA ALA A 25 4.10 19.49 2.74
C ALA A 25 3.42 20.43 3.76
N PRO A 26 2.97 21.62 3.36
CA PRO A 26 2.10 22.42 4.20
C PRO A 26 0.85 21.61 4.57
N ALA A 27 0.32 21.89 5.76
CA ALA A 27 -0.82 21.24 6.41
C ALA A 27 -2.19 21.47 5.72
N ASP A 28 -2.20 21.42 4.38
CA ASP A 28 -3.39 21.44 3.53
C ASP A 28 -3.29 20.39 2.39
N ALA A 29 -2.46 19.37 2.59
CA ALA A 29 -2.22 18.32 1.61
C ALA A 29 -3.42 17.36 1.56
N GLY A 30 -4.22 17.48 0.50
CA GLY A 30 -5.23 16.47 0.16
C GLY A 30 -4.64 15.07 0.15
N VAL A 31 -5.44 14.09 0.57
CA VAL A 31 -5.07 12.67 0.55
C VAL A 31 -4.54 12.30 -0.83
N PRO A 32 -3.32 11.72 -0.95
CA PRO A 32 -2.75 11.42 -2.26
C PRO A 32 -3.59 10.36 -2.97
N PRO A 33 -3.80 10.48 -4.30
CA PRO A 33 -4.59 9.52 -5.06
C PRO A 33 -3.96 8.13 -5.05
N VAL A 34 -4.77 7.11 -5.33
CA VAL A 34 -4.29 5.74 -5.49
C VAL A 34 -3.57 5.63 -6.83
N ARG A 35 -2.28 5.27 -6.79
CA ARG A 35 -1.50 5.06 -8.01
C ARG A 35 -1.74 3.64 -8.52
N ILE A 36 -2.30 3.52 -9.71
CA ILE A 36 -2.66 2.25 -10.31
C ILE A 36 -1.86 2.04 -11.58
N SER A 37 -1.15 0.93 -11.67
CA SER A 37 -0.63 0.43 -12.94
C SER A 37 -1.66 -0.52 -13.56
N VAL A 38 -1.87 -0.41 -14.86
CA VAL A 38 -2.68 -1.35 -15.62
C VAL A 38 -1.78 -1.97 -16.67
N VAL A 39 -1.57 -3.28 -16.60
CA VAL A 39 -0.56 -3.97 -17.41
C VAL A 39 -1.08 -5.28 -18.00
N PRO A 40 -0.64 -5.65 -19.22
CA PRO A 40 -0.90 -6.96 -19.76
C PRO A 40 -0.10 -8.00 -18.96
N GLY A 41 -0.76 -9.09 -18.61
CA GLY A 41 -0.17 -10.24 -17.91
C GLY A 41 0.02 -11.47 -18.79
N GLY A 42 -0.45 -11.42 -20.05
CA GLY A 42 -0.19 -12.43 -21.06
C GLY A 42 0.70 -11.90 -22.18
N GLU A 43 1.14 -12.78 -23.07
CA GLU A 43 2.00 -12.47 -24.22
C GLU A 43 1.20 -12.32 -25.53
N SER A 44 -0.14 -12.40 -25.47
CA SER A 44 -0.97 -12.43 -26.69
C SER A 44 -1.12 -11.07 -27.35
N GLY A 45 -0.92 -9.97 -26.61
CA GLY A 45 -1.11 -8.60 -27.08
C GLY A 45 -2.58 -8.17 -27.14
N ILE A 46 -3.51 -9.11 -27.02
CA ILE A 46 -4.96 -8.88 -26.97
C ILE A 46 -5.32 -8.15 -25.66
N GLU A 47 -4.54 -8.39 -24.60
CA GLU A 47 -4.75 -7.79 -23.29
C GLU A 47 -4.62 -6.26 -23.30
N GLN A 48 -3.89 -5.70 -24.27
CA GLN A 48 -3.67 -4.26 -24.36
C GLN A 48 -4.99 -3.49 -24.48
N GLU A 49 -5.96 -4.01 -25.25
CA GLU A 49 -7.27 -3.36 -25.38
C GLU A 49 -8.02 -3.36 -24.03
N ALA A 50 -7.91 -4.43 -23.25
CA ALA A 50 -8.50 -4.48 -21.91
C ALA A 50 -7.80 -3.50 -20.95
N CYS A 51 -6.47 -3.38 -21.04
CA CYS A 51 -5.68 -2.41 -20.29
C CYS A 51 -6.11 -0.97 -20.60
N ASP A 52 -6.21 -0.61 -21.88
CA ASP A 52 -6.58 0.73 -22.32
C ASP A 52 -7.99 1.10 -21.86
N ARG A 53 -8.95 0.16 -21.97
CA ARG A 53 -10.32 0.35 -21.48
C ARG A 53 -10.38 0.60 -19.98
N LEU A 54 -9.66 -0.19 -19.20
CA LEU A 54 -9.59 0.00 -17.75
C LEU A 54 -8.90 1.31 -17.38
N ALA A 55 -7.77 1.62 -18.01
CA ALA A 55 -7.03 2.87 -17.76
C ALA A 55 -7.92 4.08 -18.04
N ASN A 56 -8.64 4.10 -19.16
CA ASN A 56 -9.59 5.16 -19.52
C ASN A 56 -10.81 5.21 -18.59
N GLY A 57 -11.31 4.06 -18.15
CA GLY A 57 -12.42 3.99 -17.19
C GLY A 57 -12.04 4.53 -15.82
N LEU A 58 -10.79 4.32 -15.40
CA LEU A 58 -10.27 4.75 -14.11
C LEU A 58 -9.75 6.20 -14.12
N SER A 59 -9.26 6.71 -15.25
CA SER A 59 -8.70 8.07 -15.36
C SER A 59 -9.72 9.19 -15.14
N ASN A 60 -11.02 8.88 -15.17
CA ASN A 60 -12.08 9.85 -14.91
C ASN A 60 -12.26 10.18 -13.42
N SER A 61 -11.61 9.41 -12.52
CA SER A 61 -11.65 9.68 -11.09
C SER A 61 -10.45 10.52 -10.66
N GLN A 62 -10.70 11.57 -9.85
CA GLN A 62 -9.63 12.38 -9.25
C GLN A 62 -8.84 11.60 -8.18
N ASP A 63 -9.41 10.52 -7.65
CA ASP A 63 -8.81 9.66 -6.64
C ASP A 63 -7.84 8.62 -7.22
N VAL A 64 -7.73 8.55 -8.55
CA VAL A 64 -6.88 7.58 -9.24
C VAL A 64 -5.83 8.30 -10.09
N ALA A 65 -4.58 7.89 -9.94
CA ALA A 65 -3.50 8.27 -10.81
C ALA A 65 -2.99 7.04 -11.56
N ILE A 66 -3.15 7.01 -12.89
CA ILE A 66 -2.58 5.93 -13.70
C ILE A 66 -1.07 6.13 -13.79
N SER A 67 -0.30 5.18 -13.25
CA SER A 67 1.16 5.24 -13.24
C SER A 67 1.77 3.85 -13.27
N THR A 68 2.69 3.61 -14.20
CA THR A 68 3.55 2.42 -14.23
C THR A 68 4.79 2.57 -13.33
N VAL A 69 5.06 3.78 -12.84
CA VAL A 69 6.19 4.08 -11.95
C VAL A 69 5.69 4.11 -10.51
N ASN A 70 6.27 3.24 -9.68
CA ASN A 70 5.95 3.12 -8.24
C ASN A 70 4.44 3.05 -7.95
N PRO A 71 3.69 2.14 -8.60
CA PRO A 71 2.25 2.01 -8.34
C PRO A 71 1.99 1.50 -6.93
N ASP A 72 0.88 1.95 -6.35
CA ASP A 72 0.36 1.37 -5.11
C ASP A 72 -0.29 0.02 -5.43
N TRP A 73 -1.06 -0.04 -6.54
CA TRP A 73 -1.76 -1.23 -7.00
C TRP A 73 -1.40 -1.61 -8.44
N ASN A 74 -1.38 -2.91 -8.72
CA ASN A 74 -1.18 -3.46 -10.04
C ASN A 74 -2.46 -4.18 -10.50
N VAL A 75 -3.01 -3.71 -11.62
CA VAL A 75 -4.10 -4.34 -12.35
C VAL A 75 -3.47 -5.16 -13.47
N VAL A 76 -3.56 -6.48 -13.37
CA VAL A 76 -3.00 -7.41 -14.35
C VAL A 76 -4.15 -7.97 -15.19
N CYS A 77 -4.13 -7.68 -16.48
CA CYS A 77 -5.09 -8.17 -17.46
C CYS A 77 -4.53 -9.40 -18.16
N THR A 78 -5.23 -10.53 -18.12
CA THR A 78 -4.81 -11.78 -18.77
C THR A 78 -5.92 -12.28 -19.66
N ILE A 79 -5.63 -12.49 -20.94
CA ILE A 79 -6.57 -13.09 -21.90
C ILE A 79 -5.90 -14.31 -22.49
N THR A 80 -6.54 -15.46 -22.32
CA THR A 80 -6.03 -16.73 -22.85
C THR A 80 -6.96 -17.22 -23.94
N GLU A 81 -6.40 -17.42 -25.12
CA GLU A 81 -7.05 -18.08 -26.24
C GLU A 81 -6.74 -19.59 -26.20
N LYS A 82 -7.78 -20.41 -26.38
CA LYS A 82 -7.64 -21.85 -26.63
C LYS A 82 -8.50 -22.20 -27.84
N THR A 83 -7.86 -22.49 -28.95
CA THR A 83 -8.49 -22.89 -30.20
C THR A 83 -8.24 -24.37 -30.49
N ASP A 84 -9.29 -25.07 -30.92
CA ASP A 84 -9.23 -26.44 -31.42
C ASP A 84 -9.74 -26.45 -32.86
N GLN A 85 -8.80 -26.60 -33.80
CA GLN A 85 -9.09 -26.62 -35.24
C GLN A 85 -9.84 -27.88 -35.67
N VAL A 86 -9.71 -28.99 -34.94
CA VAL A 86 -10.36 -30.26 -35.30
C VAL A 86 -11.84 -30.21 -34.94
N SER A 87 -12.17 -29.68 -33.75
CA SER A 87 -13.55 -29.56 -33.29
C SER A 87 -14.22 -28.23 -33.70
N GLY A 88 -13.49 -27.30 -34.32
CA GLY A 88 -13.98 -25.96 -34.61
C GLY A 88 -14.21 -25.09 -33.37
N GLN A 89 -13.63 -25.44 -32.21
CA GLN A 89 -13.94 -24.76 -30.94
C GLN A 89 -13.00 -23.59 -30.69
N ILE A 90 -13.57 -22.47 -30.26
CA ILE A 90 -12.85 -21.26 -29.87
C ILE A 90 -13.23 -20.92 -28.44
N ARG A 91 -12.26 -20.92 -27.53
CA ARG A 91 -12.47 -20.58 -26.12
C ARG A 91 -11.58 -19.42 -25.72
N TYR A 92 -12.17 -18.39 -25.14
CA TYR A 92 -11.45 -17.26 -24.56
C TYR A 92 -11.71 -17.18 -23.06
N ASN A 93 -10.65 -17.04 -22.27
CA ASN A 93 -10.76 -16.74 -20.84
C ASN A 93 -10.07 -15.43 -20.54
N GLY A 94 -10.85 -14.43 -20.13
CA GLY A 94 -10.37 -13.16 -19.62
C GLY A 94 -10.34 -13.19 -18.10
N THR A 95 -9.24 -12.76 -17.51
CA THR A 95 -9.10 -12.58 -16.06
C THR A 95 -8.43 -11.24 -15.81
N ILE A 96 -9.02 -10.43 -14.93
CA ILE A 96 -8.38 -9.23 -14.40
C ILE A 96 -8.15 -9.46 -12.92
N VAL A 97 -6.93 -9.26 -12.46
CA VAL A 97 -6.57 -9.35 -11.04
C VAL A 97 -5.98 -8.04 -10.59
N VAL A 98 -6.52 -7.47 -9.51
CA VAL A 98 -6.00 -6.26 -8.89
C VAL A 98 -5.32 -6.63 -7.59
N LYS A 99 -4.06 -6.23 -7.45
CA LYS A 99 -3.24 -6.52 -6.29
C LYS A 99 -2.60 -5.27 -5.75
N THR A 100 -2.42 -5.18 -4.43
CA THR A 100 -1.52 -4.20 -3.83
C THR A 100 -0.07 -4.52 -4.22
N ARG A 101 0.82 -3.55 -4.03
CA ARG A 101 2.27 -3.75 -4.17
C ARG A 101 2.82 -4.91 -3.34
N ASP A 102 2.22 -5.16 -2.17
CA ASP A 102 2.62 -6.24 -1.26
C ASP A 102 2.02 -7.61 -1.65
N GLY A 103 1.26 -7.66 -2.75
CA GLY A 103 0.71 -8.89 -3.32
C GLY A 103 -0.68 -9.29 -2.82
N GLN A 104 -1.31 -8.49 -1.95
CA GLN A 104 -2.69 -8.73 -1.50
C GLN A 104 -3.64 -8.55 -2.69
N VAL A 105 -4.47 -9.57 -2.96
CA VAL A 105 -5.51 -9.48 -3.98
C VAL A 105 -6.67 -8.65 -3.44
N ILE A 106 -6.97 -7.54 -4.12
CA ILE A 106 -8.10 -6.65 -3.82
C ILE A 106 -9.36 -7.19 -4.49
N THR A 107 -9.27 -7.48 -5.78
CA THR A 107 -10.39 -8.03 -6.55
C THR A 107 -9.88 -8.89 -7.70
N LYS A 108 -10.75 -9.80 -8.14
CA LYS A 108 -10.53 -10.65 -9.31
C LYS A 108 -11.83 -10.77 -10.07
N ALA A 109 -11.81 -10.39 -11.34
CA ALA A 109 -12.88 -10.67 -12.28
C ALA A 109 -12.45 -11.74 -13.26
N SER A 110 -13.39 -12.59 -13.66
CA SER A 110 -13.14 -13.64 -14.64
C SER A 110 -14.35 -13.80 -15.54
N VAL A 111 -14.08 -13.94 -16.83
CA VAL A 111 -15.07 -14.16 -17.88
C VAL A 111 -14.55 -15.23 -18.82
N GLN A 112 -15.45 -16.09 -19.26
CA GLN A 112 -15.16 -17.12 -20.24
C GLN A 112 -16.19 -17.08 -21.35
N LYS A 113 -15.74 -17.20 -22.59
CA LYS A 113 -16.61 -17.29 -23.76
C LYS A 113 -16.25 -18.52 -24.60
N TYR A 114 -17.29 -19.18 -25.07
CA TYR A 114 -17.22 -20.36 -25.93
C TYR A 114 -17.94 -20.03 -27.25
N ASN A 115 -17.20 -20.13 -28.35
CA ASN A 115 -17.74 -20.05 -29.70
C ASN A 115 -17.43 -21.35 -30.44
N GLN A 116 -18.33 -21.76 -31.33
CA GLN A 116 -18.12 -22.87 -32.23
C GLN A 116 -18.17 -22.36 -33.67
N ASP A 117 -17.12 -22.65 -34.41
CA ASP A 117 -17.07 -22.46 -35.85
C ASP A 117 -17.60 -23.73 -36.52
N PHE A 118 -18.63 -23.56 -37.36
CA PHE A 118 -19.23 -24.64 -38.16
C PHE A 118 -18.67 -24.68 -39.58
N SER A 119 -17.57 -23.96 -39.85
CA SER A 119 -16.83 -24.06 -41.10
C SER A 119 -16.33 -25.49 -41.37
N THR A 120 -16.10 -25.82 -42.64
CA THR A 120 -15.75 -27.17 -43.08
C THR A 120 -14.56 -27.74 -42.33
N THR A 121 -14.68 -28.97 -41.86
CA THR A 121 -13.67 -29.68 -41.07
C THR A 121 -12.31 -29.64 -41.78
N GLY A 122 -11.27 -29.11 -41.13
CA GLY A 122 -9.92 -28.96 -41.68
C GLY A 122 -9.63 -27.61 -42.36
N ALA A 123 -10.58 -26.68 -42.41
CA ALA A 123 -10.34 -25.30 -42.80
C ALA A 123 -9.73 -24.48 -41.63
N GLN A 124 -9.05 -23.37 -41.96
CA GLN A 124 -8.68 -22.40 -40.93
C GLN A 124 -9.96 -21.84 -40.28
N LEU A 125 -9.93 -21.73 -38.95
CA LEU A 125 -11.00 -21.12 -38.17
C LEU A 125 -11.29 -19.70 -38.68
N ASN A 126 -12.57 -19.33 -38.69
CA ASN A 126 -13.03 -18.02 -39.13
C ASN A 126 -12.44 -16.91 -38.24
N LYS A 127 -11.46 -16.19 -38.78
CA LYS A 127 -10.78 -15.09 -38.08
C LYS A 127 -11.73 -14.04 -37.51
N ARG A 128 -12.82 -13.73 -38.20
CA ARG A 128 -13.81 -12.76 -37.71
C ARG A 128 -14.54 -13.26 -36.47
N LEU A 129 -14.80 -14.57 -36.36
CA LEU A 129 -15.40 -15.17 -35.16
C LEU A 129 -14.43 -15.15 -33.99
N ILE A 130 -13.14 -15.40 -34.25
CA ILE A 130 -12.05 -15.32 -33.26
C ILE A 130 -11.93 -13.89 -32.72
N ASP A 131 -11.78 -12.90 -33.62
CA ASP A 131 -11.61 -11.48 -33.26
C ASP A 131 -12.82 -10.94 -32.48
N ASN A 132 -14.05 -11.30 -32.89
CA ASN A 132 -15.26 -10.92 -32.16
C ASN A 132 -15.32 -11.56 -30.78
N ALA A 133 -14.97 -12.85 -30.65
CA ALA A 133 -14.95 -13.54 -29.36
C ALA A 133 -13.95 -12.90 -28.39
N ALA A 134 -12.77 -12.53 -28.89
CA ALA A 134 -11.76 -11.81 -28.11
C ALA A 134 -12.30 -10.46 -27.60
N ARG A 135 -12.86 -9.64 -28.50
CA ARG A 135 -13.46 -8.33 -28.15
C ARG A 135 -14.58 -8.43 -27.13
N ASP A 136 -15.43 -9.44 -27.26
CA ASP A 136 -16.53 -9.65 -26.31
C ASP A 136 -16.00 -10.01 -24.91
N VAL A 137 -14.98 -10.86 -24.82
CA VAL A 137 -14.33 -11.18 -23.54
C VAL A 137 -13.64 -9.96 -22.95
N ILE A 138 -12.94 -9.15 -23.76
CA ILE A 138 -12.33 -7.89 -23.36
C ILE A 138 -13.38 -6.97 -22.74
N GLN A 139 -14.49 -6.71 -23.44
CA GLN A 139 -15.57 -5.85 -22.98
C GLN A 139 -16.13 -6.36 -21.65
N MET A 140 -16.55 -7.63 -21.60
CA MET A 140 -17.20 -8.22 -20.43
C MET A 140 -16.29 -8.23 -19.19
N VAL A 141 -15.00 -8.54 -19.37
CA VAL A 141 -14.07 -8.61 -18.23
C VAL A 141 -13.73 -7.21 -17.71
N SER A 142 -13.55 -6.23 -18.60
CA SER A 142 -13.32 -4.83 -18.23
C SER A 142 -14.52 -4.25 -17.48
N ASP A 143 -15.74 -4.44 -18.00
CA ASP A 143 -16.96 -3.93 -17.38
C ASP A 143 -17.20 -4.52 -15.98
N ARG A 144 -16.99 -5.83 -15.84
CA ARG A 144 -17.12 -6.53 -14.55
C ARG A 144 -16.08 -6.10 -13.52
N SER A 145 -14.93 -5.58 -13.97
CA SER A 145 -13.83 -5.19 -13.09
C SER A 145 -13.92 -3.75 -12.63
N LEU A 146 -14.45 -2.84 -13.45
CA LEU A 146 -14.32 -1.40 -13.22
C LEU A 146 -14.97 -0.94 -11.92
N GLN A 147 -16.24 -1.30 -11.69
CA GLN A 147 -16.98 -0.87 -10.49
C GLN A 147 -16.34 -1.41 -9.19
N PRO A 148 -15.98 -2.71 -9.07
CA PRO A 148 -15.25 -3.20 -7.90
C PRO A 148 -13.94 -2.47 -7.63
N ILE A 149 -13.21 -2.08 -8.68
CA ILE A 149 -11.96 -1.30 -8.51
C ILE A 149 -12.27 0.08 -7.96
N GLN A 150 -13.27 0.77 -8.51
CA GLN A 150 -13.69 2.10 -8.04
C GLN A 150 -14.14 2.08 -6.57
N GLN A 151 -14.93 1.09 -6.18
CA GLN A 151 -15.34 0.90 -4.78
C GLN A 151 -14.14 0.66 -3.85
N ALA A 152 -13.19 -0.17 -4.28
CA ALA A 152 -11.97 -0.38 -3.50
C ALA A 152 -11.15 0.91 -3.35
N VAL A 153 -11.04 1.72 -4.41
CA VAL A 153 -10.36 3.02 -4.38
C VAL A 153 -11.03 3.95 -3.37
N GLU A 154 -12.35 4.04 -3.38
CA GLU A 154 -13.11 4.88 -2.44
C GLU A 154 -12.81 4.50 -0.97
N ILE A 155 -12.84 3.20 -0.66
CA ILE A 155 -12.50 2.67 0.67
C ILE A 155 -11.04 3.00 1.04
N GLU A 156 -10.11 2.88 0.09
CA GLU A 156 -8.70 3.21 0.30
C GLU A 156 -8.50 4.70 0.58
N MET A 157 -9.17 5.58 -0.16
CA MET A 157 -9.09 7.02 0.05
C MET A 157 -9.66 7.43 1.41
N GLU A 158 -10.79 6.85 1.80
CA GLU A 158 -11.36 7.07 3.13
C GLU A 158 -10.41 6.57 4.23
N THR A 159 -9.80 5.40 4.04
CA THR A 159 -8.83 4.84 4.99
C THR A 159 -7.59 5.74 5.11
N ARG A 160 -7.05 6.22 3.99
CA ARG A 160 -5.90 7.14 3.99
C ARG A 160 -6.23 8.44 4.72
N LYS A 161 -7.42 9.00 4.51
CA LYS A 161 -7.90 10.19 5.23
C LYS A 161 -7.90 9.94 6.74
N LYS A 162 -8.50 8.83 7.18
CA LYS A 162 -8.54 8.43 8.60
C LYS A 162 -7.13 8.27 9.20
N ILE A 163 -6.17 7.74 8.44
CA ILE A 163 -4.77 7.64 8.86
C ILE A 163 -4.17 9.03 9.09
N VAL A 164 -4.29 9.93 8.11
CA VAL A 164 -3.76 11.30 8.23
C VAL A 164 -4.38 12.03 9.43
N ASP A 165 -5.70 11.99 9.58
CA ASP A 165 -6.39 12.63 10.71
C ASP A 165 -5.94 12.04 12.06
N ALA A 166 -5.71 10.72 12.12
CA ALA A 166 -5.22 10.05 13.31
C ALA A 166 -3.76 10.38 13.63
N GLU A 167 -2.90 10.51 12.62
CA GLU A 167 -1.49 10.93 12.77
C GLU A 167 -1.40 12.34 13.34
N ILE A 168 -2.20 13.29 12.82
CA ILE A 168 -2.27 14.66 13.35
C ILE A 168 -2.65 14.66 14.84
N LEU A 169 -3.62 13.84 15.24
CA LEU A 169 -4.01 13.71 16.65
C LEU A 169 -2.91 13.04 17.50
N ALA A 170 -2.19 12.07 16.95
CA ALA A 170 -1.12 11.37 17.64
C ALA A 170 0.14 12.23 17.83
N GLU A 171 0.40 13.19 16.92
CA GLU A 171 1.42 14.22 17.10
C GLU A 171 1.13 15.10 18.33
N ASP A 172 -0.14 15.42 18.56
CA ASP A 172 -0.67 16.14 19.72
C ASP A 172 -0.82 15.28 21.00
N ASP A 173 -0.31 14.04 20.99
CA ASP A 173 -0.43 13.05 22.07
C ASP A 173 -1.88 12.66 22.42
N LYS A 174 -2.84 12.92 21.53
CA LYS A 174 -4.27 12.55 21.68
C LYS A 174 -4.53 11.13 21.15
N TYR A 175 -3.78 10.14 21.66
CA TYR A 175 -3.81 8.76 21.17
C TYR A 175 -5.16 8.06 21.25
N ASP A 176 -6.00 8.37 22.23
CA ASP A 176 -7.34 7.80 22.34
C ASP A 176 -8.27 8.26 21.22
N ALA A 177 -8.19 9.55 20.85
CA ALA A 177 -8.94 10.12 19.74
C ALA A 177 -8.42 9.58 18.40
N ALA A 178 -7.09 9.52 18.23
CA ALA A 178 -6.45 8.92 17.07
C ALA A 178 -6.91 7.46 16.85
N THR A 179 -6.89 6.65 17.92
CA THR A 179 -7.33 5.25 17.89
C THR A 179 -8.83 5.13 17.57
N ALA A 180 -9.66 6.06 18.05
CA ALA A 180 -11.10 6.07 17.79
C ALA A 180 -11.42 6.30 16.30
N ILE A 181 -10.65 7.14 15.60
CA ILE A 181 -10.79 7.38 14.16
C ILE A 181 -10.44 6.12 13.34
N LEU A 182 -9.42 5.37 13.78
CA LEU A 182 -8.94 4.18 13.06
C LEU A 182 -9.79 2.93 13.31
N ARG A 183 -10.46 2.84 14.46
CA ARG A 183 -11.23 1.65 14.87
C ARG A 183 -12.26 1.16 13.84
N PRO A 184 -13.01 2.03 13.12
CA PRO A 184 -13.98 1.61 12.12
C PRO A 184 -13.38 1.03 10.84
N VAL A 185 -12.06 1.14 10.61
CA VAL A 185 -11.43 0.55 9.42
C VAL A 185 -11.48 -0.97 9.52
N GLY A 186 -12.18 -1.60 8.58
CA GLY A 186 -12.40 -3.04 8.54
C GLY A 186 -11.47 -3.79 7.60
N PRO A 187 -11.53 -5.14 7.60
CA PRO A 187 -10.66 -6.01 6.81
C PRO A 187 -10.75 -5.84 5.29
N GLU A 188 -11.84 -5.24 4.81
CA GLU A 188 -12.05 -4.87 3.40
C GLU A 188 -11.06 -3.81 2.91
N SER A 189 -10.49 -3.01 3.82
CA SER A 189 -9.49 -2.02 3.47
C SER A 189 -8.17 -2.68 3.08
N PRO A 190 -7.57 -2.32 1.92
CA PRO A 190 -6.23 -2.77 1.54
C PRO A 190 -5.15 -2.40 2.57
N ARG A 191 -5.40 -1.39 3.42
CA ARG A 191 -4.49 -0.94 4.50
C ARG A 191 -4.84 -1.47 5.88
N PHE A 192 -5.79 -2.41 6.01
CA PHE A 192 -6.27 -2.87 7.31
C PHE A 192 -5.14 -3.29 8.25
N ARG A 193 -4.17 -4.07 7.76
CA ARG A 193 -3.02 -4.51 8.57
C ARG A 193 -2.18 -3.33 9.07
N ALA A 194 -1.84 -2.40 8.18
CA ALA A 194 -1.08 -1.20 8.54
C ALA A 194 -1.81 -0.34 9.57
N VAL A 195 -3.14 -0.25 9.48
CA VAL A 195 -3.96 0.47 10.47
C VAL A 195 -3.91 -0.21 11.83
N ARG A 196 -3.91 -1.55 11.88
CA ARG A 196 -3.77 -2.30 13.15
C ARG A 196 -2.40 -2.08 13.78
N ASP A 197 -1.34 -2.16 12.97
CA ASP A 197 0.03 -1.89 13.42
C ASP A 197 0.17 -0.45 13.97
N LEU A 198 -0.48 0.53 13.33
CA LEU A 198 -0.50 1.93 13.78
C LEU A 198 -1.27 2.11 15.11
N MET A 199 -2.40 1.43 15.29
CA MET A 199 -3.14 1.44 16.56
C MET A 199 -2.31 0.84 17.71
N ASP A 200 -1.53 -0.22 17.43
CA ASP A 200 -0.64 -0.82 18.42
C ASP A 200 0.51 0.13 18.80
N GLU A 201 1.05 0.88 17.84
CA GLU A 201 2.02 1.94 18.09
C GLU A 201 1.42 3.05 18.98
N TYR A 202 0.20 3.51 18.70
CA TYR A 202 -0.48 4.50 19.53
C TYR A 202 -0.75 4.01 20.96
N ALA A 203 -1.10 2.73 21.12
CA ALA A 203 -1.27 2.12 22.44
C ALA A 203 0.05 2.10 23.23
N MET A 204 1.16 1.72 22.59
CA MET A 204 2.50 1.74 23.17
C MET A 204 2.90 3.16 23.62
N GLU A 205 2.65 4.16 22.77
CA GLU A 205 3.00 5.54 23.09
C GLU A 205 2.17 6.13 24.24
N LYS A 206 0.88 5.80 24.28
CA LYS A 206 0.02 6.14 25.40
C LYS A 206 0.53 5.53 26.71
N GLU A 207 0.92 4.26 26.69
CA GLU A 207 1.48 3.60 27.86
C GLU A 207 2.80 4.27 28.31
N ALA A 208 3.66 4.64 27.36
CA ALA A 208 4.91 5.34 27.66
C ALA A 208 4.67 6.69 28.35
N ILE A 209 3.66 7.47 27.94
CA ILE A 209 3.24 8.70 28.65
C ILE A 209 2.85 8.37 30.10
N ALA A 210 2.00 7.35 30.29
CA ALA A 210 1.51 6.98 31.61
C ALA A 210 2.65 6.50 32.53
N LEU A 211 3.62 5.75 32.00
CA LEU A 211 4.81 5.31 32.74
C LEU A 211 5.68 6.49 33.17
N ILE A 212 5.95 7.44 32.26
CA ILE A 212 6.73 8.64 32.59
C ILE A 212 6.01 9.50 33.62
N GLY A 213 4.70 9.69 33.48
CA GLY A 213 3.87 10.41 34.46
C GLY A 213 3.92 9.77 35.85
N ARG A 214 3.73 8.44 35.93
CA ARG A 214 3.84 7.66 37.17
C ARG A 214 5.24 7.75 37.79
N ALA A 215 6.29 7.68 36.98
CA ALA A 215 7.66 7.81 37.45
C ALA A 215 7.95 9.20 38.04
N ARG A 216 7.49 10.26 37.37
CA ARG A 216 7.59 11.64 37.89
C ARG A 216 6.85 11.80 39.22
N GLY A 217 5.66 11.21 39.37
CA GLY A 217 4.93 11.20 40.63
C GLY A 217 5.71 10.52 41.77
N LYS A 218 6.28 9.34 41.49
CA LYS A 218 7.14 8.62 42.47
C LYS A 218 8.40 9.41 42.84
N ALA A 219 9.05 10.05 41.87
CA ALA A 219 10.22 10.87 42.13
C ALA A 219 9.89 12.11 42.97
N LYS A 220 8.75 12.76 42.73
CA LYS A 220 8.26 13.87 43.58
C LYS A 220 8.00 13.44 45.03
N ALA A 221 7.60 12.19 45.25
CA ALA A 221 7.44 11.60 46.57
C ALA A 221 8.76 11.09 47.19
N GLY A 222 9.92 11.33 46.57
CA GLY A 222 11.23 10.86 47.04
C GLY A 222 11.54 9.39 46.75
N ALA A 223 10.61 8.65 46.13
CA ALA A 223 10.76 7.23 45.82
C ALA A 223 11.55 6.99 44.51
N TYR A 224 12.78 7.50 44.41
CA TYR A 224 13.60 7.48 43.19
C TYR A 224 13.89 6.07 42.66
N ALA A 225 14.15 5.09 43.52
CA ALA A 225 14.37 3.72 43.11
C ALA A 225 13.15 3.13 42.38
N GLN A 226 11.94 3.39 42.89
CA GLN A 226 10.69 2.95 42.26
C GLN A 226 10.38 3.72 40.98
N ALA A 227 10.76 5.01 40.90
CA ALA A 227 10.63 5.80 39.68
C ALA A 227 11.48 5.24 38.53
N ILE A 228 12.73 4.85 38.83
CA ILE A 228 13.64 4.22 37.86
C ILE A 228 13.08 2.89 37.35
N VAL A 229 12.51 2.05 38.23
CA VAL A 229 11.89 0.78 37.83
C VAL A 229 10.74 1.02 36.85
N THR A 230 9.86 1.99 37.13
CA THR A 230 8.78 2.36 36.20
C THR A 230 9.33 2.84 34.85
N LEU A 231 10.36 3.68 34.82
CA LEU A 231 10.93 4.20 33.56
C LEU A 231 11.58 3.11 32.69
N ARG A 232 12.09 2.04 33.32
CA ARG A 232 12.66 0.89 32.58
C ARG A 232 11.60 0.08 31.83
N GLN A 233 10.33 0.24 32.17
CA GLN A 233 9.21 -0.43 31.48
C GLN A 233 8.81 0.29 30.19
N VAL A 234 9.31 1.51 29.93
CA VAL A 234 9.04 2.20 28.67
C VAL A 234 9.68 1.41 27.52
N ASP A 235 8.86 1.05 26.53
CA ASP A 235 9.31 0.28 25.37
C ASP A 235 10.44 1.01 24.62
N ARG A 236 11.41 0.26 24.11
CA ARG A 236 12.57 0.78 23.37
C ARG A 236 12.19 1.40 22.02
N LYS A 237 11.08 0.96 21.43
CA LYS A 237 10.55 1.48 20.17
C LYS A 237 9.83 2.81 20.34
N SER A 238 9.37 3.14 21.55
CA SER A 238 8.66 4.40 21.79
C SER A 238 9.56 5.61 21.53
N LYS A 239 8.99 6.66 20.92
CA LYS A 239 9.61 7.99 20.74
C LYS A 239 10.06 8.61 22.07
N ARG A 240 9.51 8.13 23.19
CA ARG A 240 9.78 8.62 24.55
C ARG A 240 10.89 7.85 25.27
N PHE A 241 11.43 6.80 24.67
CA PHE A 241 12.45 5.97 25.31
C PHE A 241 13.69 6.78 25.72
N LYS A 242 14.19 7.66 24.85
CA LYS A 242 15.34 8.54 25.17
C LYS A 242 15.05 9.46 26.35
N THR A 243 13.86 10.03 26.41
CA THR A 243 13.40 10.85 27.54
C THR A 243 13.37 10.03 28.83
N ALA A 244 12.87 8.79 28.77
CA ALA A 244 12.87 7.90 29.93
C ALA A 244 14.30 7.58 30.42
N GLN A 245 15.24 7.31 29.51
CA GLN A 245 16.65 7.09 29.87
C GLN A 245 17.31 8.33 30.51
N GLY A 246 17.02 9.52 29.98
CA GLY A 246 17.48 10.78 30.58
C GLY A 246 16.98 10.95 32.01
N LEU A 247 15.70 10.70 32.25
CA LEU A 247 15.11 10.75 33.61
C LEU A 247 15.71 9.69 34.54
N ILE A 248 16.00 8.48 34.05
CA ILE A 248 16.70 7.46 34.84
C ILE A 248 18.08 7.97 35.28
N GLY A 249 18.84 8.60 34.39
CA GLY A 249 20.13 9.20 34.73
C GLY A 249 20.01 10.25 35.83
N GLN A 250 19.04 11.16 35.70
CA GLN A 250 18.77 12.20 36.70
C GLN A 250 18.40 11.60 38.07
N TYR A 251 17.48 10.64 38.11
CA TYR A 251 17.03 10.05 39.37
C TYR A 251 18.10 9.19 40.06
N ARG A 252 19.08 8.67 39.32
CA ARG A 252 20.24 7.99 39.93
C ARG A 252 21.18 8.94 40.65
N ALA A 253 21.29 10.19 40.22
CA ALA A 253 22.13 11.19 40.88
C ALA A 253 21.56 11.65 42.24
N HIS A 254 20.28 11.39 42.50
CA HIS A 254 19.59 11.71 43.76
C HIS A 254 19.40 10.50 44.69
N LYS A 255 19.89 9.32 44.30
CA LYS A 255 19.90 8.12 45.13
C LYS A 255 21.19 8.07 45.93
#